data_AF-A0A3S4YYK5-F1
#
_entry.id   AF-A0A3S4YYK5-F1
#
_cell.length_a   1.000
_cell.length_b   1.000
_cell.length_c   1.000
_cell.angle_alpha   90.00
_cell.angle_beta   90.00
_cell.angle_gamma   90.00
#
_symmetry.space_group_name_H-M   'P 1'
#
loop_
_entity.id
_entity.type
_entity.pdbx_description
1 polymer ?
#
loop_
_entity_poly.entity_id
_entity_poly.type
_entity_poly.pdbx_seq_one_letter_code
_entity_poly.pdbx_strand_id
1 'polypeptide(L)'
;MATPLTADQQLAAYKAAGIKKIVQNRGWRTRGMWRISAKGWQPRGIIIHQTAGNLGSRTVQQYADDILNGDPACPDKCNVFIPPDGSLWVNAAGRANHCLQYSAKALAALTRETFPLAGKYHDLRGSQQNMNRYTYGVEMIATAPNAAQIETAARWAAALCRAHGWSAGAVAGHGEVADDRDYSDPGIDMGAFRARVAALIKSKNSPKELELTMSQYTAIMSKLAWLEKILIETQRRVTADKGTDEFTQKVVVENQKRINQVNATLSTISKESK
;
A
#
# COMPACT_ATOMS: atom_id res chain seq x y z
N MET A 1 -19.21 -10.92 11.68
CA MET A 1 -17.77 -10.96 12.05
C MET A 1 -17.07 -11.83 11.04
N ALA A 2 -15.87 -11.45 10.58
CA ALA A 2 -15.16 -12.26 9.58
C ALA A 2 -14.52 -13.47 10.25
N THR A 3 -14.62 -14.63 9.61
CA THR A 3 -13.93 -15.86 10.06
C THR A 3 -12.43 -15.66 9.85
N PRO A 4 -11.59 -15.84 10.89
CA PRO A 4 -10.14 -15.80 10.71
C PRO A 4 -9.66 -16.75 9.62
N LEU A 5 -8.82 -16.26 8.71
CA LEU A 5 -8.19 -17.10 7.71
C LEU A 5 -7.18 -18.03 8.37
N THR A 6 -7.21 -19.31 8.01
CA THR A 6 -6.15 -20.28 8.32
C THR A 6 -4.83 -19.85 7.65
N ALA A 7 -3.70 -20.40 8.11
CA ALA A 7 -2.40 -20.13 7.51
C ALA A 7 -2.38 -20.48 6.00
N ASP A 8 -2.99 -21.60 5.60
CA ASP A 8 -3.05 -21.99 4.18
C ASP A 8 -3.90 -21.04 3.35
N GLN A 9 -5.04 -20.59 3.87
CA GLN A 9 -5.88 -19.58 3.20
C GLN A 9 -5.12 -18.25 3.04
N GLN A 10 -4.37 -17.82 4.06
CA GLN A 10 -3.52 -16.63 3.97
C GLN A 10 -2.46 -16.79 2.88
N LEU A 11 -1.71 -17.90 2.87
CA LEU A 11 -0.67 -18.13 1.86
C LEU A 11 -1.24 -18.23 0.45
N ALA A 12 -2.39 -18.89 0.27
CA ALA A 12 -3.09 -18.95 -1.00
C ALA A 12 -3.53 -17.56 -1.48
N ALA A 13 -4.10 -16.74 -0.60
CA ALA A 13 -4.50 -15.37 -0.93
C ALA A 13 -3.30 -14.50 -1.35
N TYR A 14 -2.16 -14.61 -0.64
CA TYR A 14 -0.94 -13.85 -0.96
C TYR A 14 -0.37 -14.23 -2.34
N LYS A 15 -0.36 -15.53 -2.66
CA LYS A 15 0.04 -16.03 -3.99
C LYS A 15 -0.91 -15.52 -5.08
N ALA A 16 -2.22 -15.60 -4.86
CA ALA A 16 -3.23 -15.11 -5.79
C ALA A 16 -3.14 -13.59 -6.02
N ALA A 17 -2.65 -12.83 -5.04
CA ALA A 17 -2.38 -11.40 -5.16
C ALA A 17 -1.14 -11.05 -6.00
N GLY A 18 -0.41 -12.06 -6.49
CA GLY A 18 0.77 -11.84 -7.32
C GLY A 18 2.05 -11.56 -6.55
N ILE A 19 2.11 -11.85 -5.26
CA ILE A 19 3.32 -11.63 -4.48
C ILE A 19 4.34 -12.69 -4.87
N LYS A 20 5.38 -12.27 -5.60
CA LYS A 20 6.35 -13.16 -6.26
C LYS A 20 7.28 -13.87 -5.27
N LYS A 21 7.73 -13.16 -4.23
CA LYS A 21 8.68 -13.66 -3.23
C LYS A 21 8.03 -13.67 -1.85
N ILE A 22 7.54 -14.84 -1.44
CA ILE A 22 6.97 -15.08 -0.12
C ILE A 22 7.94 -15.96 0.68
N VAL A 23 8.41 -15.46 1.81
CA VAL A 23 9.29 -16.19 2.73
C VAL A 23 8.50 -16.58 3.97
N GLN A 24 8.57 -17.84 4.36
CA GLN A 24 7.87 -18.34 5.55
C GLN A 24 8.78 -18.25 6.77
N ASN A 25 8.57 -17.28 7.65
CA ASN A 25 9.35 -17.19 8.88
C ASN A 25 9.07 -18.42 9.76
N ARG A 26 10.09 -18.95 10.44
CA ARG A 26 9.97 -20.14 11.27
C ARG A 26 8.81 -20.00 12.27
N GLY A 27 7.97 -21.03 12.36
CA GLY A 27 6.83 -21.08 13.29
C GLY A 27 5.62 -20.22 12.93
N TRP A 28 5.60 -19.55 11.77
CA TRP A 28 4.54 -18.57 11.47
C TRP A 28 3.11 -19.13 11.46
N ARG A 29 2.96 -20.40 11.07
CA ARG A 29 1.66 -21.07 10.97
C ARG A 29 0.96 -21.21 12.33
N THR A 30 1.73 -21.32 13.41
CA THR A 30 1.23 -21.49 14.78
C THR A 30 1.40 -20.23 15.63
N ARG A 31 2.27 -19.29 15.24
CA ARG A 31 2.47 -18.01 15.92
C ARG A 31 1.16 -17.23 16.03
N GLY A 32 0.82 -16.82 17.25
CA GLY A 32 -0.42 -16.11 17.58
C GLY A 32 -1.71 -16.96 17.57
N MET A 33 -1.68 -18.24 17.18
CA MET A 33 -2.88 -19.11 17.14
C MET A 33 -3.44 -19.37 18.54
N TRP A 34 -2.58 -19.61 19.53
CA TRP A 34 -3.00 -19.85 20.92
C TRP A 34 -3.73 -18.65 21.55
N ARG A 35 -3.51 -17.44 21.01
CA ARG A 35 -4.23 -16.22 21.44
C ARG A 35 -5.65 -16.15 20.85
N ILE A 36 -6.01 -17.00 19.88
CA ILE A 36 -7.32 -16.94 19.22
C ILE A 36 -8.43 -17.29 20.20
N SER A 37 -8.36 -18.46 20.85
CA SER A 37 -9.35 -18.88 21.84
C SER A 37 -9.31 -18.00 23.10
N ALA A 38 -8.11 -17.63 23.56
CA ALA A 38 -7.94 -16.87 24.80
C ALA A 38 -8.23 -15.36 24.68
N LYS A 39 -8.05 -14.76 23.50
CA LYS A 39 -8.18 -13.31 23.27
C LYS A 39 -9.19 -12.95 22.17
N GLY A 40 -9.89 -13.95 21.63
CA GLY A 40 -11.00 -13.77 20.69
C GLY A 40 -10.60 -13.05 19.40
N TRP A 41 -9.65 -13.64 18.66
CA TRP A 41 -9.22 -13.13 17.35
C TRP A 41 -10.39 -13.06 16.37
N GLN A 42 -10.72 -11.84 15.95
CA GLN A 42 -11.90 -11.53 15.13
C GLN A 42 -11.55 -10.35 14.19
N PRO A 43 -10.75 -10.59 13.14
CA PRO A 43 -10.30 -9.52 12.26
C PRO A 43 -11.44 -8.71 11.65
N ARG A 44 -11.21 -7.40 11.52
CA ARG A 44 -12.11 -6.37 11.00
C ARG A 44 -11.38 -5.33 10.13
N GLY A 45 -10.07 -5.49 9.94
CA GLY A 45 -9.27 -4.56 9.17
C GLY A 45 -7.78 -4.86 9.21
N ILE A 46 -7.01 -3.91 8.69
CA ILE A 46 -5.57 -4.02 8.44
C ILE A 46 -4.90 -2.73 8.89
N ILE A 47 -3.80 -2.85 9.64
CA ILE A 47 -2.92 -1.71 9.98
C ILE A 47 -1.59 -1.85 9.24
N ILE A 48 -1.19 -0.76 8.60
CA ILE A 48 0.07 -0.62 7.89
C ILE A 48 1.06 0.10 8.80
N HIS A 49 2.24 -0.51 8.97
CA HIS A 49 3.32 0.04 9.78
C HIS A 49 4.64 0.16 9.01
N GLN A 50 5.49 1.04 9.54
CA GLN A 50 6.94 0.99 9.34
C GLN A 50 7.63 0.82 10.69
N THR A 51 8.77 0.12 10.70
CA THR A 51 9.45 -0.20 11.97
C THR A 51 10.16 0.98 12.63
N ALA A 52 10.21 2.16 11.97
CA ALA A 52 11.04 3.31 12.34
C ALA A 52 12.55 2.97 12.44
N GLY A 53 12.97 1.94 11.70
CA GLY A 53 14.32 1.39 11.78
C GLY A 53 14.69 0.62 10.52
N ASN A 54 15.97 0.34 10.36
CA ASN A 54 16.51 -0.39 9.22
C ASN A 54 17.17 -1.69 9.69
N LEU A 55 17.50 -2.59 8.75
CA LEU A 55 18.17 -3.86 9.06
C LEU A 55 19.51 -3.69 9.81
N GLY A 56 20.24 -2.61 9.52
CA GLY A 56 21.60 -2.45 10.00
C GLY A 56 22.50 -3.57 9.47
N SER A 57 23.33 -4.17 10.33
CA SER A 57 24.17 -5.34 10.00
C SER A 57 23.43 -6.68 10.12
N ARG A 58 22.17 -6.69 10.53
CA ARG A 58 21.40 -7.93 10.71
C ARG A 58 20.96 -8.48 9.37
N THR A 59 20.94 -9.80 9.27
CA THR A 59 20.10 -10.49 8.29
C THR A 59 18.62 -10.24 8.57
N VAL A 60 17.77 -10.45 7.58
CA VAL A 60 16.31 -10.32 7.75
C VAL A 60 15.78 -11.26 8.85
N GLN A 61 16.30 -12.49 8.94
CA GLN A 61 15.93 -13.44 9.98
C GLN A 61 16.34 -12.95 11.38
N GLN A 62 17.57 -12.45 11.54
CA GLN A 62 18.03 -11.88 12.82
C GLN A 62 17.18 -10.68 13.25
N TYR A 63 16.83 -9.80 12.31
CA TYR A 63 15.93 -8.68 12.61
C TYR A 63 14.56 -9.17 13.09
N ALA A 64 14.00 -10.19 12.43
CA ALA A 64 12.73 -10.78 12.82
C ALA A 64 12.79 -11.40 14.22
N ASP A 65 13.86 -12.14 14.53
CA ASP A 65 14.04 -12.79 15.82
C ASP A 65 14.27 -11.78 16.95
N ASP A 66 15.12 -10.77 16.74
CA ASP A 66 15.47 -9.79 17.78
C ASP A 66 14.37 -8.75 18.02
N ILE A 67 13.81 -8.18 16.94
CA ILE A 67 13.01 -6.93 17.02
C ILE A 67 11.52 -7.19 16.89
N LEU A 68 11.13 -8.09 15.98
CA LEU A 68 9.71 -8.34 15.68
C LEU A 68 9.12 -9.42 16.59
N ASN A 69 9.88 -10.46 16.91
CA ASN A 69 9.40 -11.60 17.68
C ASN A 69 9.96 -11.61 19.12
N GLY A 70 11.21 -11.20 19.30
CA GLY A 70 11.93 -11.27 20.57
C GLY A 70 11.75 -10.10 21.51
N ASP A 71 10.97 -9.06 21.15
CA ASP A 71 10.70 -7.94 22.06
C ASP A 71 9.87 -8.43 23.27
N PRO A 72 10.41 -8.39 24.49
CA PRO A 72 9.71 -8.88 25.68
C PRO A 72 8.50 -8.01 26.06
N ALA A 73 8.48 -6.74 25.69
CA ALA A 73 7.35 -5.84 25.93
C ALA A 73 6.22 -6.08 24.91
N CYS A 74 6.58 -6.53 23.70
CA CYS A 74 5.64 -6.65 22.60
C CYS A 74 6.04 -7.77 21.61
N PRO A 75 5.88 -9.06 21.98
CA PRO A 75 6.32 -10.16 21.13
C PRO A 75 5.38 -10.35 19.92
N ASP A 76 5.88 -10.91 18.83
CA ASP A 76 5.11 -11.19 17.61
C ASP A 76 4.42 -9.94 17.02
N LYS A 77 5.17 -8.87 16.76
CA LYS A 77 4.68 -7.52 16.39
C LYS A 77 3.95 -7.41 15.06
N CYS A 78 3.84 -8.47 14.26
CA CYS A 78 3.17 -8.39 12.96
C CYS A 78 2.72 -9.75 12.44
N ASN A 79 1.74 -9.72 11.54
CA ASN A 79 1.34 -10.88 10.75
C ASN A 79 2.30 -11.12 9.59
N VAL A 80 2.81 -10.05 8.98
CA VAL A 80 3.83 -10.09 7.94
C VAL A 80 4.82 -8.95 8.13
N PHE A 81 6.04 -9.09 7.62
CA PHE A 81 6.99 -7.99 7.51
C PHE A 81 7.67 -7.98 6.15
N ILE A 82 8.18 -6.82 5.75
CA ILE A 82 8.71 -6.58 4.41
C ILE A 82 10.08 -5.89 4.51
N PRO A 83 11.20 -6.61 4.33
CA PRO A 83 12.53 -6.02 4.22
C PRO A 83 12.69 -5.13 2.96
N PRO A 84 13.80 -4.39 2.84
CA PRO A 84 14.02 -3.45 1.74
C PRO A 84 13.95 -4.05 0.33
N ASP A 85 14.16 -5.36 0.17
CA ASP A 85 14.06 -6.05 -1.13
C ASP A 85 12.61 -6.28 -1.60
N GLY A 86 11.61 -5.93 -0.78
CA GLY A 86 10.19 -6.08 -1.10
C GLY A 86 9.67 -7.51 -0.98
N SER A 87 10.43 -8.46 -0.43
CA SER A 87 9.91 -9.81 -0.16
C SER A 87 8.86 -9.80 0.96
N LEU A 88 7.78 -10.59 0.84
CA LEU A 88 6.80 -10.73 1.91
C LEU A 88 7.25 -11.85 2.85
N TRP A 89 7.62 -11.51 4.08
CA TRP A 89 7.89 -12.50 5.12
C TRP A 89 6.64 -12.73 5.96
N VAL A 90 6.06 -13.93 5.87
CA VAL A 90 4.90 -14.29 6.72
C VAL A 90 5.38 -14.65 8.12
N ASN A 91 4.82 -13.97 9.11
CA ASN A 91 5.30 -14.00 10.48
C ASN A 91 4.27 -14.61 11.43
N ALA A 92 3.02 -14.20 11.44
CA ALA A 92 2.01 -14.77 12.35
C ALA A 92 0.70 -15.02 11.62
N ALA A 93 0.24 -16.28 11.62
CA ALA A 93 -1.08 -16.61 11.12
C ALA A 93 -2.20 -16.11 12.05
N GLY A 94 -1.90 -15.95 13.35
CA GLY A 94 -2.86 -15.54 14.37
C GLY A 94 -2.74 -14.08 14.79
N ARG A 95 -3.22 -13.81 16.01
CA ARG A 95 -3.18 -12.46 16.61
C ARG A 95 -1.72 -12.02 16.87
N ALA A 96 -1.28 -10.97 16.19
CA ALA A 96 -0.01 -10.27 16.43
C ALA A 96 -0.16 -9.14 17.46
N ASN A 97 0.93 -8.58 18.00
CA ASN A 97 0.93 -7.42 18.90
C ASN A 97 1.42 -6.14 18.18
N HIS A 98 0.67 -5.63 17.21
CA HIS A 98 1.09 -4.51 16.37
C HIS A 98 0.42 -3.16 16.71
N CYS A 99 -0.80 -3.17 17.27
CA CYS A 99 -1.60 -1.98 17.57
C CYS A 99 -2.26 -2.12 18.96
N LEU A 100 -1.54 -1.66 20.01
CA LEU A 100 -1.91 -1.83 21.42
C LEU A 100 -2.88 -0.79 21.95
N GLN A 101 -2.82 0.45 21.46
CA GLN A 101 -3.67 1.57 21.85
C GLN A 101 -4.30 2.21 20.61
N TYR A 102 -5.60 2.52 20.65
CA TYR A 102 -6.30 3.14 19.53
C TYR A 102 -7.62 3.82 19.95
N SER A 103 -8.26 4.58 19.05
CA SER A 103 -9.58 5.19 19.28
C SER A 103 -10.78 4.30 18.88
N ALA A 104 -11.85 4.31 19.68
CA ALA A 104 -13.09 3.60 19.31
C ALA A 104 -13.63 4.03 17.91
N LYS A 105 -13.37 5.27 17.49
CA LYS A 105 -13.75 5.79 16.16
C LYS A 105 -12.98 5.08 15.04
N ALA A 106 -11.70 4.83 15.22
CA ALA A 106 -10.88 4.12 14.24
C ALA A 106 -11.33 2.67 14.04
N LEU A 107 -11.61 1.92 15.11
CA LEU A 107 -12.15 0.56 14.95
C LEU A 107 -13.54 0.57 14.29
N ALA A 108 -14.39 1.54 14.64
CA ALA A 108 -15.69 1.69 14.00
C ALA A 108 -15.55 2.01 12.51
N ALA A 109 -14.59 2.85 12.12
CA ALA A 109 -14.29 3.17 10.74
C ALA A 109 -13.71 1.97 9.97
N LEU A 110 -12.80 1.19 10.55
CA LEU A 110 -12.30 -0.05 9.95
C LEU A 110 -13.45 -1.05 9.74
N THR A 111 -14.28 -1.25 10.77
CA THR A 111 -15.39 -2.21 10.74
C THR A 111 -16.46 -1.83 9.73
N ARG A 112 -16.72 -0.52 9.53
CA ARG A 112 -17.65 0.00 8.51
C ARG A 112 -16.98 0.28 7.17
N GLU A 113 -15.67 0.06 7.08
CA GLU A 113 -14.86 0.28 5.90
C GLU A 113 -14.93 1.71 5.34
N THR A 114 -14.85 2.71 6.23
CA THR A 114 -15.07 4.13 5.88
C THR A 114 -13.79 4.97 5.78
N PHE A 115 -12.59 4.37 5.83
CA PHE A 115 -11.37 5.16 5.62
C PHE A 115 -11.31 5.72 4.19
N PRO A 116 -10.98 7.01 3.99
CA PRO A 116 -11.05 7.66 2.69
C PRO A 116 -9.91 7.23 1.76
N LEU A 117 -10.19 7.07 0.47
CA LEU A 117 -9.23 6.68 -0.56
C LEU A 117 -8.40 7.87 -1.10
N ALA A 118 -8.45 9.01 -0.41
CA ALA A 118 -7.73 10.22 -0.76
C ALA A 118 -7.30 10.96 0.52
N GLY A 119 -6.28 11.81 0.38
CA GLY A 119 -5.71 12.56 1.48
C GLY A 119 -4.58 11.80 2.18
N LYS A 120 -3.57 12.57 2.64
CA LYS A 120 -2.33 12.03 3.22
C LYS A 120 -2.59 11.09 4.41
N TYR A 121 -3.53 11.47 5.27
CA TYR A 121 -3.97 10.70 6.43
C TYR A 121 -5.41 11.09 6.80
N HIS A 122 -6.08 10.21 7.51
CA HIS A 122 -7.37 10.45 8.15
C HIS A 122 -7.21 10.37 9.67
N ASP A 123 -7.36 11.50 10.35
CA ASP A 123 -7.16 11.58 11.81
C ASP A 123 -8.37 11.00 12.55
N LEU A 124 -8.23 9.75 13.01
CA LEU A 124 -9.13 9.10 13.94
C LEU A 124 -8.34 8.61 15.17
N ARG A 125 -7.34 9.36 15.61
CA ARG A 125 -6.43 8.94 16.67
C ARG A 125 -7.07 8.91 18.06
N GLY A 126 -6.44 8.17 18.97
CA GLY A 126 -6.88 7.93 20.34
C GLY A 126 -6.10 6.80 21.00
N SER A 127 -6.27 6.59 22.31
CA SER A 127 -5.48 5.63 23.10
C SER A 127 -6.30 4.73 24.03
N GLN A 128 -7.57 4.47 23.70
CA GLN A 128 -8.54 3.91 24.65
C GLN A 128 -8.64 2.38 24.68
N GLN A 129 -8.20 1.67 23.63
CA GLN A 129 -8.48 0.23 23.46
C GLN A 129 -7.32 -0.54 22.80
N ASN A 130 -7.36 -1.88 22.79
CA ASN A 130 -6.34 -2.76 22.18
C ASN A 130 -6.80 -3.41 20.87
N MET A 131 -6.22 -2.99 19.73
CA MET A 131 -6.77 -3.33 18.39
C MET A 131 -6.28 -4.68 17.88
N ASN A 132 -5.22 -5.21 18.49
CA ASN A 132 -4.55 -6.42 18.03
C ASN A 132 -5.44 -7.62 17.79
N ARG A 133 -6.59 -7.72 18.48
CA ARG A 133 -7.53 -8.84 18.25
C ARG A 133 -8.44 -8.65 17.03
N TYR A 134 -8.42 -7.47 16.42
CA TYR A 134 -9.31 -7.03 15.35
C TYR A 134 -8.58 -6.68 14.06
N THR A 135 -7.25 -6.66 14.03
CA THR A 135 -6.53 -6.23 12.83
C THR A 135 -5.35 -7.13 12.50
N TYR A 136 -5.11 -7.30 11.20
CA TYR A 136 -3.84 -7.80 10.70
C TYR A 136 -2.82 -6.65 10.65
N GLY A 137 -1.56 -6.91 10.94
CA GLY A 137 -0.49 -5.91 10.89
C GLY A 137 0.65 -6.28 9.93
N VAL A 138 1.11 -5.30 9.16
CA VAL A 138 2.37 -5.38 8.39
C VAL A 138 3.41 -4.42 8.95
N GLU A 139 4.65 -4.89 9.08
CA GLU A 139 5.82 -4.06 9.40
C GLU A 139 6.75 -3.95 8.19
N MET A 140 6.86 -2.76 7.59
CA MET A 140 7.89 -2.48 6.60
C MET A 140 9.19 -2.10 7.33
N ILE A 141 10.27 -2.85 7.09
CA ILE A 141 11.56 -2.58 7.72
C ILE A 141 12.21 -1.39 7.02
N ALA A 142 11.87 -0.20 7.50
CA ALA A 142 12.38 1.07 7.03
C ALA A 142 12.20 2.14 8.11
N THR A 143 12.88 3.28 7.93
CA THR A 143 12.46 4.59 8.46
C THR A 143 11.55 5.35 7.46
N ALA A 144 11.68 5.04 6.18
CA ALA A 144 10.85 5.51 5.09
C ALA A 144 10.70 4.38 4.06
N PRO A 145 9.51 3.77 3.92
CA PRO A 145 9.33 2.62 3.03
C PRO A 145 9.62 2.96 1.56
N ASN A 146 10.29 2.04 0.86
CA ASN A 146 10.55 2.18 -0.58
C ASN A 146 9.39 1.65 -1.44
N ALA A 147 9.44 1.89 -2.75
CA ALA A 147 8.37 1.50 -3.66
C ALA A 147 8.08 -0.02 -3.67
N ALA A 148 9.11 -0.86 -3.55
CA ALA A 148 8.94 -2.32 -3.52
C ALA A 148 8.24 -2.79 -2.24
N GLN A 149 8.56 -2.17 -1.11
CA GLN A 149 7.88 -2.43 0.17
C GLN A 149 6.42 -2.01 0.11
N ILE A 150 6.14 -0.79 -0.36
CA ILE A 150 4.80 -0.22 -0.46
C ILE A 150 3.91 -1.07 -1.38
N GLU A 151 4.41 -1.45 -2.56
CA GLU A 151 3.64 -2.28 -3.51
C GLU A 151 3.34 -3.67 -2.94
N THR A 152 4.30 -4.27 -2.23
CA THR A 152 4.09 -5.58 -1.58
C THR A 152 3.09 -5.49 -0.44
N ALA A 153 3.15 -4.44 0.38
CA ALA A 153 2.17 -4.16 1.42
C ALA A 153 0.77 -3.96 0.83
N ALA A 154 0.65 -3.21 -0.28
CA ALA A 154 -0.62 -2.98 -0.95
C ALA A 154 -1.22 -4.28 -1.52
N ARG A 155 -0.39 -5.15 -2.11
CA ARG A 155 -0.82 -6.48 -2.59
C ARG A 155 -1.27 -7.38 -1.46
N TRP A 156 -0.53 -7.38 -0.34
CA TRP A 156 -0.87 -8.14 0.84
C TRP A 156 -2.21 -7.67 1.44
N ALA A 157 -2.39 -6.35 1.59
CA ALA A 157 -3.64 -5.79 2.07
C ALA A 157 -4.82 -6.13 1.13
N ALA A 158 -4.63 -5.99 -0.19
CA ALA A 158 -5.64 -6.37 -1.18
C ALA A 158 -5.97 -7.89 -1.14
N ALA A 159 -4.99 -8.74 -0.84
CA ALA A 159 -5.19 -10.18 -0.69
C ALA A 159 -6.14 -10.49 0.47
N LEU A 160 -5.90 -9.87 1.63
CA LEU A 160 -6.73 -10.03 2.82
C LEU A 160 -8.13 -9.44 2.60
N CYS A 161 -8.22 -8.23 2.02
CA CYS A 161 -9.49 -7.62 1.66
C CYS A 161 -10.33 -8.54 0.76
N ARG A 162 -9.75 -9.10 -0.32
CA ARG A 162 -10.45 -10.06 -1.18
C ARG A 162 -10.90 -11.31 -0.43
N ALA A 163 -10.05 -11.87 0.42
CA ALA A 163 -10.35 -13.09 1.16
C ALA A 163 -11.47 -12.90 2.20
N HIS A 164 -11.58 -11.71 2.77
CA HIS A 164 -12.64 -11.37 3.74
C HIS A 164 -13.87 -10.67 3.14
N GLY A 165 -13.81 -10.28 1.86
CA GLY A 165 -14.84 -9.47 1.22
C GLY A 165 -14.84 -8.00 1.64
N TRP A 166 -13.74 -7.50 2.20
CA TRP A 166 -13.60 -6.09 2.57
C TRP A 166 -13.21 -5.22 1.39
N SER A 167 -13.57 -3.94 1.47
CA SER A 167 -13.02 -2.88 0.64
C SER A 167 -11.70 -2.33 1.18
N ALA A 168 -11.07 -1.42 0.43
CA ALA A 168 -9.86 -0.72 0.87
C ALA A 168 -10.10 0.23 2.06
N GLY A 169 -11.36 0.54 2.38
CA GLY A 169 -11.71 1.33 3.56
C GLY A 169 -11.48 0.60 4.89
N ALA A 170 -11.19 -0.71 4.85
CA ALA A 170 -10.76 -1.51 6.00
C ALA A 170 -9.24 -1.46 6.27
N VAL A 171 -8.52 -0.50 5.67
CA VAL A 171 -7.06 -0.38 5.76
C VAL A 171 -6.67 0.99 6.33
N ALA A 172 -5.87 1.02 7.38
CA ALA A 172 -5.40 2.24 8.00
C ALA A 172 -3.89 2.21 8.26
N GLY A 173 -3.26 3.38 8.33
CA GLY A 173 -1.93 3.55 8.89
C GLY A 173 -2.02 3.63 10.42
N HIS A 174 -0.98 3.23 11.13
CA HIS A 174 -1.02 3.26 12.59
C HIS A 174 -1.20 4.68 13.16
N GLY A 175 -0.50 5.66 12.59
CA GLY A 175 -0.60 7.06 12.95
C GLY A 175 -1.96 7.70 12.61
N GLU A 176 -2.83 7.03 11.85
CA GLU A 176 -4.23 7.45 11.65
C GLU A 176 -5.14 7.04 12.81
N VAL A 177 -4.73 6.07 13.64
CA VAL A 177 -5.63 5.40 14.60
C VAL A 177 -5.20 5.51 16.06
N ALA A 178 -3.94 5.86 16.33
CA ALA A 178 -3.33 5.80 17.65
C ALA A 178 -2.58 7.09 18.04
N ASP A 179 -2.74 7.53 19.29
CA ASP A 179 -2.05 8.73 19.81
C ASP A 179 -0.60 8.47 20.24
N ASP A 180 -0.29 7.25 20.65
CA ASP A 180 1.05 6.81 21.05
C ASP A 180 2.00 6.57 19.86
N ARG A 181 1.58 7.02 18.67
CA ARG A 181 2.32 6.92 17.42
C ARG A 181 2.32 8.22 16.65
N ASP A 182 3.41 8.49 15.96
CA ASP A 182 3.48 9.64 15.07
C ASP A 182 2.75 9.36 13.74
N TYR A 183 2.30 10.41 13.05
CA TYR A 183 1.72 10.28 11.71
C TYR A 183 2.69 9.67 10.67
N SER A 184 3.99 9.68 10.96
CA SER A 184 5.03 8.99 10.17
C SER A 184 5.01 7.46 10.28
N ASP A 185 4.09 6.86 11.04
CA ASP A 185 3.80 5.43 10.96
C ASP A 185 2.53 5.21 10.12
N PRO A 186 2.59 4.80 8.83
CA PRO A 186 3.74 4.22 8.11
C PRO A 186 4.55 5.19 7.23
N GLY A 187 4.31 6.50 7.28
CA GLY A 187 5.17 7.49 6.59
C GLY A 187 4.91 7.58 5.09
N ILE A 188 3.73 7.14 4.65
CA ILE A 188 3.24 7.20 3.28
C ILE A 188 1.87 7.90 3.23
N ASP A 189 1.47 8.35 2.04
CA ASP A 189 0.12 8.85 1.79
C ASP A 189 -0.88 7.67 1.86
N MET A 190 -1.64 7.61 2.94
CA MET A 190 -2.55 6.49 3.19
C MET A 190 -3.79 6.51 2.29
N GLY A 191 -4.22 7.68 1.80
CA GLY A 191 -5.26 7.79 0.78
C GLY A 191 -4.82 7.16 -0.53
N ALA A 192 -3.65 7.57 -1.04
CA ALA A 192 -3.05 7.00 -2.24
C ALA A 192 -2.78 5.49 -2.09
N PHE A 193 -2.33 5.06 -0.92
CA PHE A 193 -2.15 3.64 -0.60
C PHE A 193 -3.47 2.87 -0.68
N ARG A 194 -4.54 3.37 -0.05
CA ARG A 194 -5.88 2.76 -0.13
C ARG A 194 -6.43 2.76 -1.55
N ALA A 195 -6.20 3.81 -2.34
CA ALA A 195 -6.56 3.83 -3.76
C ALA A 195 -5.83 2.73 -4.54
N ARG A 196 -4.54 2.50 -4.26
CA ARG A 196 -3.78 1.39 -4.83
C ARG A 196 -4.34 0.03 -4.42
N VAL A 197 -4.66 -0.16 -3.13
CA VAL A 197 -5.32 -1.37 -2.63
C VAL A 197 -6.66 -1.61 -3.33
N ALA A 198 -7.49 -0.57 -3.48
CA ALA A 198 -8.78 -0.66 -4.16
C ALA A 198 -8.63 -1.08 -5.64
N ALA A 199 -7.62 -0.55 -6.34
CA ALA A 199 -7.31 -0.96 -7.71
C ALA A 199 -6.88 -2.43 -7.76
N LEU A 200 -6.04 -2.88 -6.82
CA LEU A 200 -5.59 -4.27 -6.73
C LEU A 200 -6.74 -5.24 -6.39
N ILE A 201 -7.69 -4.84 -5.54
CA ILE A 201 -8.89 -5.65 -5.24
C ILE A 201 -9.69 -5.89 -6.52
N LYS A 202 -9.83 -4.87 -7.37
CA LYS A 202 -10.58 -4.95 -8.64
C LYS A 202 -9.85 -5.74 -9.73
N SER A 203 -8.52 -5.67 -9.78
CA SER A 203 -7.74 -6.46 -10.74
C SER A 203 -7.83 -7.94 -10.34
N LYS A 204 -8.57 -8.74 -11.11
CA LYS A 204 -8.60 -10.21 -10.99
C LYS A 204 -7.28 -10.89 -11.39
N ASN A 205 -6.29 -10.09 -11.75
CA ASN A 205 -5.23 -10.47 -12.64
C ASN A 205 -3.89 -10.58 -11.89
N SER A 206 -3.21 -11.70 -12.13
CA SER A 206 -1.84 -11.89 -11.65
C SER A 206 -0.91 -10.83 -12.27
N PRO A 207 0.31 -10.57 -11.73
CA PRO A 207 1.24 -9.59 -12.30
C PRO A 207 1.56 -9.86 -13.78
N LYS A 208 1.44 -11.13 -14.20
CA LYS A 208 1.61 -11.57 -15.60
C LYS A 208 0.51 -11.06 -16.54
N GLU A 209 -0.66 -10.69 -16.01
CA GLU A 209 -1.77 -10.10 -16.76
C GLU A 209 -1.83 -8.56 -16.65
N LEU A 210 -1.02 -7.96 -15.77
CA LEU A 210 -0.87 -6.49 -15.65
C LEU A 210 0.36 -5.97 -16.39
N GLU A 211 1.20 -6.85 -16.96
CA GLU A 211 2.07 -6.45 -18.06
C GLU A 211 1.16 -5.96 -19.18
N LEU A 212 1.20 -4.65 -19.45
CA LEU A 212 0.58 -4.09 -20.64
C LEU A 212 1.04 -4.94 -21.81
N THR A 213 0.09 -5.56 -22.51
CA THR A 213 0.43 -6.22 -23.77
C THR A 213 1.12 -5.20 -24.66
N MET A 214 2.08 -5.63 -25.49
CA MET A 214 2.76 -4.73 -26.40
C MET A 214 1.75 -3.91 -27.23
N SER A 215 0.61 -4.50 -27.58
CA SER A 215 -0.51 -3.82 -28.23
C SER A 215 -1.14 -2.69 -27.39
N GLN A 216 -1.35 -2.89 -26.09
CA GLN A 216 -1.90 -1.86 -25.21
C GLN A 216 -0.89 -0.73 -24.98
N TYR A 217 0.40 -1.07 -24.86
CA TYR A 217 1.48 -0.08 -24.81
C TYR A 217 1.51 0.75 -26.10
N THR A 218 1.51 0.11 -27.27
CA THR A 218 1.44 0.80 -28.57
C THR A 218 0.21 1.71 -28.66
N ALA A 219 -0.97 1.27 -28.20
CA ALA A 219 -2.18 2.07 -28.23
C ALA A 219 -2.11 3.31 -27.33
N ILE A 220 -1.52 3.21 -26.14
CA ILE A 220 -1.29 4.35 -25.24
C ILE A 220 -0.30 5.32 -25.88
N MET A 221 0.79 4.82 -26.44
CA MET A 221 1.81 5.64 -27.11
C MET A 221 1.25 6.36 -28.34
N SER A 222 0.40 5.71 -29.13
CA SER A 222 -0.27 6.34 -30.26
C SER A 222 -1.23 7.46 -29.82
N LYS A 223 -1.95 7.29 -28.71
CA LYS A 223 -2.82 8.34 -28.15
C LYS A 223 -2.02 9.54 -27.63
N LEU A 224 -0.90 9.31 -26.96
CA LEU A 224 -0.03 10.38 -26.47
C LEU A 224 0.59 11.17 -27.63
N ALA A 225 1.09 10.48 -28.67
CA ALA A 225 1.62 11.13 -29.88
C ALA A 225 0.55 11.95 -30.62
N TRP A 226 -0.71 11.48 -30.61
CA TRP A 226 -1.82 12.23 -31.19
C TRP A 226 -2.17 13.49 -30.37
N LEU A 227 -2.18 13.39 -29.03
CA LEU A 227 -2.37 14.55 -28.16
C LEU A 227 -1.26 15.59 -28.32
N GLU A 228 -0.02 15.16 -28.47
CA GLU A 228 1.11 16.05 -28.76
C GLU A 228 0.88 16.82 -30.08
N LYS A 229 0.44 16.12 -31.14
CA LYS A 229 0.11 16.77 -32.43
C LYS A 229 -1.01 17.81 -32.30
N ILE A 230 -2.06 17.51 -31.54
CA ILE A 230 -3.16 18.46 -31.31
C ILE A 230 -2.69 19.67 -30.53
N LEU A 231 -1.88 19.48 -29.49
CA LEU A 231 -1.33 20.58 -28.71
C LEU A 231 -0.43 21.48 -29.57
N ILE A 232 0.44 20.89 -30.40
CA ILE A 232 1.31 21.63 -31.33
C ILE A 232 0.48 22.40 -32.37
N GLU A 233 -0.56 21.79 -32.93
CA GLU A 233 -1.42 22.44 -33.92
C GLU A 233 -2.26 23.57 -33.31
N THR A 234 -2.80 23.35 -32.11
CA THR A 234 -3.50 24.40 -31.34
C THR A 234 -2.56 25.56 -31.04
N GLN A 235 -1.34 25.25 -30.58
CA GLN A 235 -0.28 26.22 -30.35
C GLN A 235 0.04 27.04 -31.61
N ARG A 236 0.20 26.38 -32.75
CA ARG A 236 0.46 27.05 -34.04
C ARG A 236 -0.66 28.01 -34.44
N ARG A 237 -1.92 27.58 -34.33
CA ARG A 237 -3.09 28.41 -34.67
C ARG A 237 -3.18 29.63 -33.78
N VAL A 238 -3.00 29.46 -32.47
CA VAL A 238 -2.99 30.55 -31.49
C VAL A 238 -1.84 31.55 -31.79
N THR A 239 -0.65 31.07 -32.19
CA THR A 239 0.45 31.97 -32.58
C THR A 239 0.27 32.64 -33.94
N ALA A 240 -0.44 32.00 -34.88
CA ALA A 240 -0.66 32.52 -36.22
C ALA A 240 -1.71 33.64 -36.26
N ASP A 241 -2.64 33.65 -35.31
CA ASP A 241 -3.73 34.65 -35.22
C ASP A 241 -3.25 36.05 -34.77
N LYS A 242 -1.95 36.22 -34.46
CA LYS A 242 -1.30 37.49 -34.06
C LYS A 242 -2.04 38.27 -32.96
N GLY A 243 -2.90 37.61 -32.16
CA GLY A 243 -3.54 38.21 -31.00
C GLY A 243 -2.48 38.57 -29.96
N THR A 244 -2.23 39.87 -29.78
CA THR A 244 -1.31 40.39 -28.75
C THR A 244 -1.96 40.47 -27.37
N ASP A 245 -3.18 39.94 -27.22
CA ASP A 245 -3.88 39.96 -25.96
C ASP A 245 -3.27 38.97 -24.95
N GLU A 246 -3.34 39.35 -23.67
CA GLU A 246 -2.74 38.61 -22.57
C GLU A 246 -3.32 37.18 -22.42
N PHE A 247 -4.55 36.95 -22.88
CA PHE A 247 -5.20 35.65 -22.79
C PHE A 247 -4.60 34.66 -23.79
N THR A 248 -4.38 35.09 -25.03
CA THR A 248 -3.70 34.32 -26.08
C THR A 248 -2.29 33.93 -25.64
N GLN A 249 -1.53 34.84 -25.01
CA GLN A 249 -0.18 34.54 -24.49
C GLN A 249 -0.20 33.51 -23.34
N LYS A 250 -1.17 33.60 -22.42
CA LYS A 250 -1.31 32.63 -21.32
C LYS A 250 -1.63 31.23 -21.83
N VAL A 251 -2.50 31.11 -22.83
CA VAL A 251 -2.85 29.83 -23.46
C VAL A 251 -1.62 29.19 -24.12
N VAL A 252 -0.78 30.00 -24.78
CA VAL A 252 0.48 29.54 -25.38
C VAL A 252 1.44 28.95 -24.35
N VAL A 253 1.68 29.66 -23.25
CA VAL A 253 2.60 29.19 -22.20
C VAL A 253 2.10 27.92 -21.54
N GLU A 254 0.79 27.85 -21.25
CA GLU A 254 0.18 26.68 -20.62
C GLU A 254 0.19 25.45 -21.55
N ASN A 255 -0.05 25.63 -22.85
CA ASN A 255 0.06 24.55 -23.83
C ASN A 255 1.50 24.04 -23.96
N GLN A 256 2.50 24.93 -23.98
CA GLN A 256 3.91 24.54 -24.02
C GLN A 256 4.31 23.73 -22.78
N LYS A 257 3.80 24.10 -21.60
CA LYS A 257 4.03 23.35 -20.35
C LYS A 257 3.46 21.93 -20.45
N ARG A 258 2.25 21.79 -21.00
CA ARG A 258 1.60 20.48 -21.21
C ARG A 258 2.37 19.62 -22.22
N ILE A 259 2.85 20.22 -23.32
CA ILE A 259 3.71 19.53 -24.30
C ILE A 259 4.98 19.00 -23.61
N ASN A 260 5.64 19.83 -22.81
CA ASN A 260 6.86 19.44 -22.10
C ASN A 260 6.61 18.30 -21.10
N GLN A 261 5.46 18.32 -20.41
CA GLN A 261 5.06 17.24 -19.50
C GLN A 261 4.84 15.92 -20.24
N VAL A 262 4.12 15.95 -21.36
CA VAL A 262 3.90 14.76 -22.20
C VAL A 262 5.23 14.19 -22.69
N ASN A 263 6.15 15.05 -23.14
CA ASN A 263 7.47 14.63 -23.63
C ASN A 263 8.37 14.07 -22.52
N ALA A 264 8.31 14.62 -21.32
CA ALA A 264 9.00 14.06 -20.16
C ALA A 264 8.46 12.66 -19.81
N THR A 265 7.14 12.47 -19.81
CA THR A 265 6.51 11.16 -19.59
C THR A 265 6.91 10.14 -20.66
N LEU A 266 6.89 10.52 -21.95
CA LEU A 266 7.30 9.65 -23.05
C LEU A 266 8.79 9.23 -22.96
N SER A 267 9.66 10.15 -22.56
CA SER A 267 11.10 9.91 -22.41
C SER A 267 11.42 8.93 -21.27
N THR A 268 10.76 9.09 -20.10
CA THR A 268 10.90 8.16 -18.97
C THR A 268 10.45 6.76 -19.35
N ILE A 269 9.29 6.65 -20.02
CA ILE A 269 8.71 5.37 -20.43
C ILE A 269 9.58 4.64 -21.49
N SER A 270 10.27 5.37 -22.38
CA SER A 270 11.18 4.80 -23.38
C SER A 270 12.49 4.26 -22.78
N LYS A 271 12.93 4.81 -21.64
CA LYS A 271 14.12 4.34 -20.92
C LYS A 271 13.85 3.08 -20.10
N GLU A 272 12.62 2.90 -19.64
CA GLU A 272 12.18 1.73 -18.85
C GLU A 272 11.86 0.50 -19.72
N SER A 273 11.76 0.65 -21.04
CA SER A 273 11.44 -0.42 -22.00
C SER A 273 12.64 -1.00 -22.79
N LYS A 274 13.86 -0.56 -22.48
CA LYS A 274 15.13 -1.13 -22.98
C LYS A 274 15.84 -1.92 -21.89
#